data_AF-A0A969DJW5-F1
#
_entry.id   AF-A0A969DJW5-F1
#
_cell.length_a   1.000
_cell.length_b   1.000
_cell.length_c   1.000
_cell.angle_alpha   90.00
_cell.angle_beta   90.00
_cell.angle_gamma   90.00
#
_symmetry.space_group_name_H-M   'P 1'
#
loop_
_entity.id
_entity.type
_entity.pdbx_description
1 polymer ?
#
loop_
_entity_poly.entity_id
_entity_poly.type
_entity_poly.pdbx_seq_one_letter_code
_entity_poly.pdbx_strand_id
1 'polypeptide(L)'
;MKASDQDFSVDHMADHGSDNYDQDFTLSLVESERRELYEINGALLRLREGTYGICEGTGEAIGRPRLEAIPYTRYSIDYQRRVEAGEIDEDEERDFGKSEEEEE
;
A
#
# COMPACT_ATOMS: atom_id res chain seq x y z
N MET A 1 -55.20 23.84 -0.45
CA MET A 1 -54.60 22.49 -0.24
C MET A 1 -53.97 22.08 -1.58
N LYS A 2 -52.75 21.55 -1.71
CA LYS A 2 -51.75 21.05 -0.76
C LYS A 2 -50.39 21.03 -1.50
N ALA A 3 -49.33 21.26 -0.72
CA ALA A 3 -47.94 20.83 -0.86
C ALA A 3 -47.28 20.87 -2.26
N SER A 4 -46.37 21.83 -2.39
CA SER A 4 -45.15 21.75 -3.19
C SER A 4 -44.30 20.54 -2.77
N ASP A 5 -44.35 19.46 -3.53
CA ASP A 5 -43.35 18.39 -3.49
C ASP A 5 -42.13 18.83 -4.32
N GLN A 6 -41.40 19.81 -3.78
CA GLN A 6 -40.00 20.00 -4.13
C GLN A 6 -39.21 19.21 -3.10
N ASP A 7 -38.99 17.93 -3.40
CA ASP A 7 -37.95 17.12 -2.76
C ASP A 7 -36.59 17.63 -3.28
N PHE A 8 -36.25 18.85 -2.90
CA PHE A 8 -34.87 19.26 -2.84
C PHE A 8 -34.38 18.65 -1.54
N SER A 9 -33.78 17.47 -1.63
CA SER A 9 -32.69 17.14 -0.75
C SER A 9 -31.76 18.35 -0.79
N VAL A 10 -31.86 19.19 0.25
CA VAL A 10 -30.86 20.19 0.56
C VAL A 10 -29.67 19.36 0.96
N ASP A 11 -28.93 18.95 -0.06
CA ASP A 11 -27.60 18.40 0.05
C ASP A 11 -26.79 19.50 0.74
N HIS A 12 -26.72 19.40 2.06
CA HIS A 12 -26.10 20.43 2.85
C HIS A 12 -24.62 20.38 2.46
N MET A 13 -23.98 21.52 2.17
CA MET A 13 -22.53 21.53 1.84
C MET A 13 -21.66 20.82 2.91
N ALA A 14 -22.20 20.59 4.11
CA ALA A 14 -21.58 19.80 5.17
C ALA A 14 -21.70 18.27 4.96
N ASP A 15 -22.81 17.78 4.38
CA ASP A 15 -23.03 16.37 4.05
C ASP A 15 -22.13 15.98 2.86
N HIS A 16 -22.05 16.84 1.84
CA HIS A 16 -21.16 16.65 0.70
C HIS A 16 -19.67 16.55 1.09
N GLY A 17 -19.23 17.28 2.12
CA GLY A 17 -17.87 17.20 2.66
C GLY A 17 -17.63 15.92 3.46
N SER A 18 -18.65 15.42 4.14
CA SER A 18 -18.59 14.17 4.91
C SER A 18 -18.59 12.96 3.99
N ASP A 19 -19.45 12.95 2.97
CA ASP A 19 -19.52 11.88 1.96
C ASP A 19 -18.21 11.73 1.19
N ASN A 20 -17.58 12.86 0.80
CA ASN A 20 -16.27 12.83 0.15
C ASN A 20 -15.18 12.27 1.08
N TYR A 21 -15.19 12.67 2.36
CA TYR A 21 -14.23 12.15 3.33
C TYR A 21 -14.38 10.64 3.54
N ASP A 22 -15.61 10.16 3.66
CA ASP A 22 -15.90 8.73 3.84
C ASP A 22 -15.48 7.92 2.60
N GLN A 23 -15.70 8.48 1.41
CA GLN A 23 -15.22 7.88 0.16
C GLN A 23 -13.69 7.81 0.12
N ASP A 24 -13.00 8.93 0.37
CA ASP A 24 -11.54 9.00 0.35
C ASP A 24 -10.91 8.05 1.38
N PHE A 25 -11.48 7.99 2.59
CA PHE A 25 -11.07 7.07 3.64
C PHE A 25 -11.21 5.62 3.20
N THR A 26 -12.37 5.27 2.62
CA THR A 26 -12.63 3.91 2.11
C THR A 26 -11.64 3.53 1.00
N LEU A 27 -11.36 4.45 0.08
CA LEU A 27 -10.38 4.24 -0.99
C LEU A 27 -8.98 4.00 -0.42
N SER A 28 -8.54 4.84 0.53
CA SER A 28 -7.23 4.70 1.17
C SER A 28 -7.08 3.36 1.90
N LEU A 29 -8.14 2.89 2.58
CA LEU A 29 -8.16 1.58 3.22
C LEU A 29 -7.96 0.46 2.20
N VAL A 30 -8.75 0.45 1.12
CA VAL A 30 -8.65 -0.57 0.06
C VAL A 30 -7.26 -0.55 -0.61
N GLU A 31 -6.69 0.63 -0.84
CA GLU A 31 -5.33 0.74 -1.38
C GLU A 31 -4.27 0.14 -0.45
N SER A 32 -4.42 0.36 0.86
CA SER A 32 -3.51 -0.19 1.88
C SER A 32 -3.60 -1.72 1.92
N GLU A 33 -4.81 -2.29 1.88
CA GLU A 33 -5.05 -3.74 1.86
C GLU A 33 -4.46 -4.37 0.58
N ARG A 34 -4.66 -3.72 -0.57
CA ARG A 34 -4.07 -4.19 -1.83
C ARG A 34 -2.55 -4.20 -1.77
N ARG A 35 -1.94 -3.16 -1.18
CA ARG A 35 -0.50 -3.09 -0.99
C ARG A 35 -0.01 -4.21 -0.07
N GLU A 36 -0.70 -4.46 1.04
CA GLU A 36 -0.34 -5.54 1.96
C GLU A 36 -0.39 -6.91 1.28
N LEU A 37 -1.45 -7.20 0.50
CA LEU A 37 -1.55 -8.44 -0.28
C LEU A 37 -0.40 -8.59 -1.27
N TYR A 38 0.01 -7.50 -1.92
CA TYR A 38 1.17 -7.52 -2.82
C TYR A 38 2.46 -7.89 -2.07
N GLU A 39 2.72 -7.27 -0.91
CA GLU A 39 3.89 -7.58 -0.07
C GLU A 39 3.88 -9.02 0.43
N ILE A 40 2.71 -9.54 0.83
CA ILE A 40 2.54 -10.94 1.26
C ILE A 40 2.88 -11.90 0.11
N ASN A 41 2.36 -11.66 -1.09
CA ASN A 41 2.67 -12.50 -2.25
C ASN A 41 4.16 -12.43 -2.60
N GLY A 42 4.78 -11.25 -2.54
CA GLY A 42 6.22 -11.08 -2.72
C GLY A 42 7.03 -11.87 -1.68
N ALA A 43 6.63 -11.85 -0.42
CA ALA A 43 7.29 -12.61 0.64
C ALA A 43 7.16 -14.13 0.43
N LEU A 44 6.01 -14.61 -0.03
CA LEU A 44 5.82 -16.02 -0.40
C LEU A 44 6.70 -16.43 -1.58
N LEU A 45 6.88 -15.55 -2.56
CA LEU A 45 7.79 -15.78 -3.68
C LEU A 45 9.24 -15.90 -3.18
N ARG A 46 9.71 -14.94 -2.36
CA ARG A 46 11.04 -14.99 -1.73
C ARG A 46 11.25 -16.27 -0.91
N LEU A 47 10.21 -16.77 -0.26
CA LEU A 47 10.27 -18.03 0.48
C LEU A 47 10.50 -19.24 -0.45
N ARG A 48 9.85 -19.26 -1.62
CA ARG A 48 10.05 -20.31 -2.63
C ARG A 48 11.43 -20.24 -3.27
N GLU A 49 11.94 -19.04 -3.48
CA GLU A 49 13.26 -18.78 -4.07
C GLU A 49 14.41 -18.95 -3.07
N GLY A 50 14.11 -19.04 -1.77
CA GLY A 50 15.11 -19.16 -0.70
C GLY A 50 15.78 -17.84 -0.31
N THR A 51 15.23 -16.71 -0.73
CA THR A 51 15.71 -15.34 -0.42
C THR A 51 14.95 -14.70 0.74
N TYR A 52 13.98 -15.41 1.33
CA TYR A 52 13.21 -14.91 2.47
C TYR A 52 14.08 -14.58 3.67
N GLY A 53 13.83 -13.41 4.27
CA GLY A 53 14.60 -12.91 5.40
C GLY A 53 15.89 -12.20 5.02
N ILE A 54 16.13 -11.93 3.73
CA ILE A 54 17.21 -11.07 3.25
C ILE A 54 16.62 -9.70 2.88
N CYS A 55 17.28 -8.62 3.32
CA CYS A 55 16.88 -7.25 3.05
C CYS A 55 17.19 -6.91 1.59
N GLU A 56 16.18 -6.55 0.80
CA GLU A 56 16.36 -6.25 -0.63
C GLU A 56 17.28 -5.04 -0.87
N GLY A 57 17.26 -4.05 0.01
CA GLY A 57 18.05 -2.83 -0.14
C GLY A 57 19.51 -2.92 0.31
N THR A 58 19.88 -3.94 1.09
CA THR A 58 21.27 -4.09 1.63
C THR A 58 21.89 -5.45 1.34
N GLY A 59 21.10 -6.46 1.02
CA GLY A 59 21.53 -7.87 0.93
C GLY A 59 21.80 -8.54 2.29
N GLU A 60 21.59 -7.84 3.41
CA GLU A 60 21.86 -8.37 4.74
C GLU A 60 20.64 -9.11 5.34
N ALA A 61 20.90 -9.98 6.33
CA ALA A 61 19.82 -10.72 7.00
C ALA A 61 18.90 -9.79 7.82
N ILE A 62 17.59 -9.97 7.67
CA ILE A 62 16.57 -9.28 8.45
C ILE A 62 16.47 -9.94 9.83
N GLY A 63 16.48 -9.11 10.88
CA GLY A 63 16.38 -9.58 12.25
C GLY A 63 15.10 -10.40 12.48
N ARG A 64 15.26 -11.58 13.10
CA ARG A 64 14.16 -12.49 13.40
C ARG A 64 12.97 -11.85 14.12
N PRO A 65 13.13 -10.99 15.15
CA PRO A 65 12.00 -10.33 15.80
C PRO A 65 11.15 -9.50 14.85
N ARG A 66 11.74 -8.93 13.79
CA ARG A 66 11.01 -8.17 12.77
C ARG A 66 10.19 -9.10 11.88
N LEU A 67 10.77 -10.21 11.43
CA LEU A 67 10.04 -11.21 10.62
C LEU A 67 8.90 -11.86 11.41
N GLU A 68 9.05 -12.03 12.73
CA GLU A 68 7.98 -12.53 13.60
C GLU A 68 6.84 -11.51 13.77
N ALA A 69 7.15 -10.21 13.79
CA ALA A 69 6.15 -9.15 13.91
C ALA A 69 5.47 -8.82 12.57
N ILE A 70 6.25 -8.75 11.48
CA ILE A 70 5.81 -8.37 10.14
C ILE A 70 6.44 -9.35 9.12
N PRO A 71 5.81 -10.51 8.88
CA PRO A 71 6.41 -11.59 8.08
C PRO A 71 6.64 -11.24 6.62
N TYR A 72 5.92 -10.26 6.07
CA TYR A 72 6.01 -9.87 4.67
C TYR A 72 7.03 -8.75 4.39
N THR A 73 7.74 -8.25 5.41
CA THR A 73 8.72 -7.17 5.24
C THR A 73 9.80 -7.50 4.20
N ARG A 74 10.15 -6.51 3.38
CA ARG A 74 11.25 -6.56 2.41
C ARG A 74 12.58 -6.07 2.96
N TYR A 75 12.50 -5.16 3.92
CA TYR A 75 13.66 -4.41 4.41
C TYR A 75 13.97 -4.66 5.88
N SER A 76 15.22 -4.43 6.25
CA SER A 76 15.67 -4.32 7.63
C SER A 76 15.18 -3.01 8.25
N ILE A 77 15.21 -2.90 9.59
CA ILE A 77 14.81 -1.67 10.30
C ILE A 77 15.71 -0.49 9.90
N ASP A 78 17.01 -0.75 9.77
CA ASP A 78 17.98 0.28 9.42
C ASP A 78 17.72 0.85 8.03
N TYR A 79 17.53 -0.02 7.04
CA TYR A 79 17.22 0.40 5.67
C TYR A 79 15.88 1.15 5.61
N GLN A 80 14.83 0.62 6.27
CA GLN A 80 13.52 1.27 6.32
C GLN A 80 13.61 2.70 6.89
N ARG A 81 14.43 2.92 7.92
CA ARG A 81 14.61 4.27 8.50
C ARG A 81 15.27 5.24 7.53
N ARG A 82 16.20 4.77 6.71
CA ARG A 82 16.90 5.61 5.73
C ARG A 82 15.96 6.02 4.61
N VAL A 83 15.09 5.11 4.16
CA VAL A 83 13.98 5.43 3.24
C VAL A 83 13.06 6.48 3.86
N GLU A 84 12.59 6.26 5.09
CA GLU A 84 11.67 7.19 5.78
C GLU A 84 12.31 8.57 6.03
N ALA A 85 13.62 8.62 6.21
CA ALA A 85 14.39 9.86 6.32
C ALA A 85 14.59 10.59 4.98
N GLY A 86 14.21 9.98 3.85
CA GLY A 86 14.42 10.51 2.50
C GLY A 86 15.88 10.43 2.04
N GLU A 87 16.69 9.55 2.64
CA GLU A 87 18.07 9.29 2.17
C GLU A 87 18.11 8.35 0.96
N ILE A 88 17.02 7.63 0.71
CA ILE A 88 16.85 6.64 -0.35
C ILE A 88 15.46 6.82 -0.94
N ASP A 89 15.38 7.06 -2.25
CA ASP A 89 14.12 7.17 -2.98
C ASP A 89 13.68 5.78 -3.48
N GLU A 90 12.64 5.19 -2.87
CA GLU A 90 12.10 3.87 -3.24
C GLU A 90 11.39 3.83 -4.61
N ASP A 91 10.97 4.99 -5.13
CA ASP A 91 10.14 5.07 -6.33
C ASP A 91 10.90 4.80 -7.64
N GLU A 92 12.24 4.91 -7.66
CA GLU A 92 13.04 4.65 -8.87
C GLU A 92 13.13 3.14 -9.21
N GLU A 93 12.99 2.24 -8.24
CA GLU A 93 13.14 0.79 -8.46
C GLU A 93 11.83 0.07 -8.84
N ARG A 94 10.67 0.73 -8.71
CA ARG A 94 9.34 0.10 -8.95
C ARG A 94 8.90 0.10 -10.41
N ASP A 95 9.63 0.76 -11.31
CA ASP A 95 9.23 0.99 -12.71
C ASP A 95 9.71 -0.08 -13.71
N PHE A 96 10.54 -1.04 -13.30
CA PHE A 96 11.10 -2.06 -14.21
C PHE A 96 10.24 -3.33 -14.40
N GLY A 97 8.95 -3.27 -14.08
CA GLY A 97 8.04 -4.44 -14.09
C GLY A 97 6.89 -4.39 -15.11
N LYS A 98 7.00 -3.57 -16.17
CA LYS A 98 5.98 -3.46 -17.25
C LYS A 98 6.43 -3.95 -18.64
N SER A 99 7.58 -4.61 -18.76
CA SER A 99 7.97 -5.25 -20.01
C SER A 99 7.74 -6.75 -19.91
N GLU A 100 6.52 -7.20 -20.25
CA GLU A 100 6.19 -8.54 -20.79
C GLU A 100 4.68 -8.80 -20.71
N GLU A 101 3.86 -7.88 -21.25
CA GLU A 101 2.48 -8.17 -21.66
C GLU A 101 2.19 -7.46 -23.01
N GLU A 102 3.06 -7.64 -24.01
CA GLU A 102 2.75 -7.33 -25.41
C GLU A 102 3.46 -8.31 -26.35
N GLU A 103 3.08 -9.59 -26.32
CA GLU A 103 3.19 -10.48 -27.49
C GLU A 103 1.98 -11.42 -27.55
N GLU A 104 0.90 -10.96 -28.20
CA GLU A 104 0.10 -11.78 -29.12
C GLU A 104 -0.46 -10.92 -30.27
#